data_AF-Q4N461-F1
#
_entry.id   AF-Q4N461-F1
#
_cell.length_a   1.000
_cell.length_b   1.000
_cell.length_c   1.000
_cell.angle_alpha   90.00
_cell.angle_beta   90.00
_cell.angle_gamma   90.00
#
_symmetry.space_group_name_H-M   'P 1'
#
loop_
_entity.id
_entity.type
_entity.pdbx_description
1 polymer ?
#
loop_
_entity_poly.entity_id
_entity_poly.type
_entity_poly.pdbx_seq_one_letter_code
_entity_poly.pdbx_strand_id
1 'polypeptide(L)'
;MFNKVVKGDTDIWETNDPTKYASKVFTDTKGENVSIYQMDGDIIHYGKSGAGWVKTSHKVTLDISKTSSTIEFDFHHDGERRTFTPKPGYFFSRVIISDILQCEFWEPKDPSVSINKVVIFGVESTIRNVSIFLSNNTVEHFHKEYDEWVAETAMILNIDINHDNDLFDYRSTRGFGHFNPKANLTVEKIVKKTLEIWKADPEDHGLKVVLMGAGKEEKHISILLESGEFVLLQKTGKGQPWGNITKNKHNFSGVKMFALEEGKSNYHELTREDYDPIVFECRYGYEFRNDVRCVRIINTFLSSLFKSQLITTKYYQ
;
A
#
# COMPACT_ATOMS: atom_id res chain seq x y z
N MET A 1 -36.23 15.31 11.23
CA MET A 1 -36.80 13.95 11.14
C MET A 1 -37.87 13.96 10.08
N PHE A 2 -37.86 12.98 9.20
CA PHE A 2 -38.85 12.86 8.12
C PHE A 2 -39.47 11.48 8.17
N ASN A 3 -40.79 11.39 8.16
CA ASN A 3 -41.50 10.13 8.00
C ASN A 3 -41.77 9.79 6.52
N LYS A 4 -41.42 10.72 5.61
CA LYS A 4 -41.65 10.61 4.17
C LYS A 4 -40.55 11.33 3.37
N VAL A 5 -40.16 10.75 2.23
CA VAL A 5 -39.22 11.32 1.26
C VAL A 5 -39.84 11.28 -0.12
N VAL A 6 -39.84 12.41 -0.82
CA VAL A 6 -40.49 12.58 -2.13
C VAL A 6 -39.54 13.24 -3.14
N LYS A 7 -39.73 12.98 -4.44
CA LYS A 7 -39.11 13.76 -5.53
C LYS A 7 -40.20 14.26 -6.47
N GLY A 8 -40.45 15.58 -6.44
CA GLY A 8 -41.66 16.15 -7.05
C GLY A 8 -42.89 15.57 -6.37
N ASP A 9 -43.86 15.09 -7.16
CA ASP A 9 -45.10 14.47 -6.67
C ASP A 9 -44.99 12.95 -6.47
N THR A 10 -43.78 12.38 -6.58
CA THR A 10 -43.57 10.92 -6.45
C THR A 10 -42.96 10.59 -5.10
N ASP A 11 -43.63 9.68 -4.39
CA ASP A 11 -43.14 9.12 -3.13
C ASP A 11 -41.99 8.15 -3.38
N ILE A 12 -40.89 8.33 -2.65
CA ILE A 12 -39.72 7.45 -2.69
C ILE A 12 -39.81 6.45 -1.54
N TRP A 13 -40.13 6.95 -0.35
CA TRP A 13 -40.20 6.17 0.87
C TRP A 13 -41.10 6.86 1.90
N GLU A 14 -41.84 6.08 2.68
CA GLU A 14 -42.69 6.53 3.78
C GLU A 14 -42.72 5.48 4.89
N THR A 15 -42.86 5.90 6.14
CA THR A 15 -43.07 5.02 7.30
C THR A 15 -43.98 5.66 8.33
N ASN A 16 -44.75 4.82 9.04
CA ASN A 16 -45.52 5.23 10.22
C ASN A 16 -44.84 4.82 11.54
N ASP A 17 -43.72 4.09 11.47
CA ASP A 17 -42.94 3.70 12.65
C ASP A 17 -41.97 4.83 13.05
N PRO A 18 -42.17 5.46 14.22
CA PRO A 18 -41.33 6.58 14.67
C PRO A 18 -39.87 6.19 14.92
N THR A 19 -39.58 4.91 15.17
CA THR A 19 -38.19 4.43 15.32
C THR A 19 -37.45 4.41 13.98
N LYS A 20 -38.18 4.44 12.87
CA LYS A 20 -37.62 4.38 11.50
C LYS A 20 -37.66 5.72 10.77
N TYR A 21 -38.00 6.81 11.46
CA TYR A 21 -37.98 8.13 10.86
C TYR A 21 -36.58 8.44 10.32
N ALA A 22 -36.54 9.10 9.17
CA ALA A 22 -35.29 9.51 8.56
C ALA A 22 -34.65 10.64 9.38
N SER A 23 -33.42 10.41 9.83
CA SER A 23 -32.55 11.40 10.45
C SER A 23 -31.81 12.22 9.40
N LYS A 24 -31.42 11.58 8.29
CA LYS A 24 -30.67 12.19 7.17
C LYS A 24 -31.02 11.52 5.85
N VAL A 25 -30.99 12.28 4.77
CA VAL A 25 -31.20 11.79 3.40
C VAL A 25 -30.09 12.32 2.51
N PHE A 26 -29.51 11.45 1.71
CA PHE A 26 -28.53 11.79 0.68
C PHE A 26 -29.05 11.40 -0.69
N THR A 27 -28.62 12.15 -1.69
CA THR A 27 -28.91 11.81 -3.08
C THR A 27 -27.69 12.08 -3.94
N ASP A 28 -27.58 11.38 -5.06
CA ASP A 28 -26.53 11.66 -6.04
C ASP A 28 -26.80 12.97 -6.78
N THR A 29 -25.83 13.44 -7.58
CA THR A 29 -25.92 14.72 -8.29
C THR A 29 -27.12 14.79 -9.24
N LYS A 30 -27.59 13.66 -9.78
CA LYS A 30 -28.74 13.58 -10.68
C LYS A 30 -30.08 13.47 -9.93
N GLY A 31 -30.02 13.22 -8.62
CA GLY A 31 -31.17 12.93 -7.80
C GLY A 31 -31.83 11.59 -8.14
N GLU A 32 -31.11 10.65 -8.74
CA GLU A 32 -31.64 9.36 -9.23
C GLU A 32 -31.41 8.23 -8.24
N ASN A 33 -30.54 8.43 -7.25
CA ASN A 33 -30.31 7.50 -6.16
C ASN A 33 -30.48 8.22 -4.82
N VAL A 34 -31.06 7.54 -3.84
CA VAL A 34 -31.36 8.11 -2.52
C VAL A 34 -30.99 7.12 -1.42
N SER A 35 -30.25 7.61 -0.42
CA SER A 35 -29.92 6.86 0.79
C SER A 35 -30.56 7.53 1.99
N ILE A 36 -31.35 6.79 2.75
CA ILE A 36 -32.15 7.28 3.87
C ILE A 36 -31.60 6.64 5.15
N TYR A 37 -31.13 7.48 6.07
CA TYR A 37 -30.60 7.08 7.37
C TYR A 37 -31.74 7.14 8.37
N GLN A 38 -32.10 5.99 8.93
CA GLN A 38 -33.19 5.85 9.88
C GLN A 38 -32.69 6.08 11.32
N MET A 39 -33.62 6.27 12.25
CA MET A 39 -33.29 6.53 13.66
C MET A 39 -32.87 5.30 14.46
N ASP A 40 -33.29 4.12 14.02
CA ASP A 40 -32.86 2.82 14.54
C ASP A 40 -31.43 2.43 14.09
N GLY A 41 -30.82 3.24 13.21
CA GLY A 41 -29.47 3.04 12.68
C GLY A 41 -29.43 2.37 11.31
N ASP A 42 -30.58 1.90 10.80
CA ASP A 42 -30.65 1.31 9.47
C ASP A 42 -30.42 2.36 8.38
N ILE A 43 -29.83 1.93 7.27
CA ILE A 43 -29.69 2.74 6.06
C ILE A 43 -30.35 1.99 4.92
N ILE A 44 -31.31 2.64 4.25
CA ILE A 44 -32.01 2.07 3.11
C ILE A 44 -31.72 2.88 1.86
N HIS A 45 -31.62 2.18 0.73
CA HIS A 45 -31.22 2.74 -0.55
C HIS A 45 -32.34 2.56 -1.56
N TYR A 46 -32.58 3.60 -2.37
CA TYR A 46 -33.54 3.59 -3.47
C TYR A 46 -32.88 4.14 -4.74
N GLY A 47 -33.21 3.55 -5.87
CA GLY A 47 -32.78 3.98 -7.19
C GLY A 47 -33.98 4.21 -8.10
N LYS A 48 -33.87 5.21 -8.97
CA LYS A 48 -34.88 5.48 -9.99
C LYS A 48 -34.75 4.46 -11.11
N SER A 49 -35.84 3.78 -11.41
CA SER A 49 -35.97 2.86 -12.55
C SER A 49 -37.07 3.34 -13.50
N GLY A 50 -37.21 2.69 -14.65
CA GLY A 50 -38.32 2.95 -15.58
C GLY A 50 -39.71 2.72 -14.96
N ALA A 51 -39.81 1.89 -13.91
CA ALA A 51 -41.05 1.60 -13.19
C ALA A 51 -41.26 2.50 -11.94
N GLY A 52 -40.41 3.49 -11.72
CA GLY A 52 -40.42 4.33 -10.51
C GLY A 52 -39.28 4.03 -9.56
N TRP A 53 -39.44 4.40 -8.29
CA TRP A 53 -38.42 4.21 -7.26
C TRP A 53 -38.45 2.79 -6.72
N VAL A 54 -37.30 2.12 -6.75
CA VAL A 54 -37.15 0.76 -6.25
C VAL A 54 -36.08 0.72 -5.17
N LYS A 55 -36.32 -0.07 -4.12
CA LYS A 55 -35.30 -0.31 -3.09
C LYS A 55 -34.12 -1.03 -3.73
N THR A 56 -32.92 -0.50 -3.58
CA THR A 56 -31.69 -1.07 -4.15
C THR A 56 -30.91 -1.87 -3.12
N SER A 57 -30.06 -2.76 -3.62
CA SER A 57 -29.17 -3.56 -2.78
C SER A 57 -28.09 -2.67 -2.14
N HIS A 58 -27.67 -3.02 -0.93
CA HIS A 58 -26.46 -2.48 -0.31
C HIS A 58 -25.17 -3.12 -0.85
N LYS A 59 -25.29 -4.22 -1.60
CA LYS A 59 -24.16 -4.91 -2.25
C LYS A 59 -23.78 -4.17 -3.52
N VAL A 60 -22.53 -3.70 -3.58
CA VAL A 60 -22.01 -2.91 -4.69
C VAL A 60 -21.01 -3.74 -5.49
N THR A 61 -21.15 -3.72 -6.81
CA THR A 61 -20.10 -4.19 -7.72
C THR A 61 -19.18 -3.00 -7.99
N LEU A 62 -17.94 -3.05 -7.49
CA LEU A 62 -17.00 -1.97 -7.66
C LEU A 62 -16.30 -2.05 -9.02
N ASP A 63 -16.46 -1.03 -9.85
CA ASP A 63 -15.66 -0.83 -11.04
C ASP A 63 -14.43 0.04 -10.73
N ILE A 64 -13.25 -0.56 -10.73
CA ILE A 64 -12.00 0.13 -10.37
C ILE A 64 -11.41 0.97 -11.52
N SER A 65 -12.04 0.96 -12.70
CA SER A 65 -11.73 1.92 -13.78
C SER A 65 -12.32 3.32 -13.52
N LYS A 66 -13.20 3.45 -12.52
CA LYS A 66 -13.80 4.73 -12.13
C LYS A 66 -12.77 5.67 -11.49
N THR A 67 -12.95 6.96 -11.72
CA THR A 67 -12.05 8.02 -11.25
C THR A 67 -12.76 9.09 -10.43
N SER A 68 -13.94 8.78 -9.89
CA SER A 68 -14.73 9.71 -9.06
C SER A 68 -15.64 8.95 -8.09
N SER A 69 -15.99 9.61 -6.98
CA SER A 69 -16.92 9.08 -5.97
C SER A 69 -18.34 8.97 -6.51
N THR A 70 -19.11 8.07 -5.92
CA THR A 70 -20.55 7.90 -6.20
C THR A 70 -21.35 8.02 -4.92
N ILE A 71 -22.66 7.74 -4.96
CA ILE A 71 -23.47 7.61 -3.74
C ILE A 71 -23.12 6.34 -2.94
N GLU A 72 -22.49 5.36 -3.59
CA GLU A 72 -22.20 4.03 -3.03
C GLU A 72 -20.80 3.95 -2.41
N PHE A 73 -19.86 4.77 -2.91
CA PHE A 73 -18.47 4.75 -2.46
C PHE A 73 -17.78 6.11 -2.59
N ASP A 74 -16.75 6.30 -1.78
CA ASP A 74 -15.77 7.36 -1.92
C ASP A 74 -14.57 6.89 -2.74
N PHE A 75 -14.12 7.75 -3.66
CA PHE A 75 -12.88 7.63 -4.40
C PHE A 75 -11.92 8.71 -3.92
N HIS A 76 -10.73 8.28 -3.51
CA HIS A 76 -9.64 9.19 -3.13
C HIS A 76 -8.42 8.90 -3.99
N HIS A 77 -7.84 9.95 -4.56
CA HIS A 77 -6.62 9.86 -5.34
C HIS A 77 -5.55 10.75 -4.70
N ASP A 78 -4.44 10.14 -4.34
CA ASP A 78 -3.29 10.79 -3.71
C ASP A 78 -2.00 10.24 -4.29
N GLY A 79 -1.29 11.06 -5.06
CA GLY A 79 -0.09 10.67 -5.79
C GLY A 79 -0.31 9.44 -6.67
N GLU A 80 0.40 8.36 -6.38
CA GLU A 80 0.34 7.10 -7.13
C GLU A 80 -0.70 6.13 -6.58
N ARG A 81 -1.56 6.58 -5.67
CA ARG A 81 -2.54 5.75 -4.98
C ARG A 81 -3.95 6.16 -5.36
N ARG A 82 -4.80 5.19 -5.65
CA ARG A 82 -6.25 5.36 -5.80
C ARG A 82 -6.93 4.43 -4.81
N THR A 83 -7.84 4.98 -3.99
CA THR A 83 -8.51 4.24 -2.91
C THR A 83 -10.01 4.34 -3.09
N PHE A 84 -10.67 3.19 -3.03
CA PHE A 84 -12.12 3.05 -3.04
C PHE A 84 -12.57 2.55 -1.68
N THR A 85 -13.51 3.26 -1.07
CA THR A 85 -14.10 2.89 0.23
C THR A 85 -15.63 2.95 0.11
N PRO A 86 -16.37 1.90 0.47
CA PRO A 86 -17.83 1.95 0.43
C PRO A 86 -18.34 2.97 1.45
N LYS A 87 -19.39 3.69 1.09
CA LYS A 87 -20.06 4.62 2.01
C LYS A 87 -20.88 3.86 3.05
N PRO A 88 -21.23 4.49 4.19
CA PRO A 88 -22.05 3.83 5.20
C PRO A 88 -23.35 3.26 4.61
N GLY A 89 -23.66 2.02 4.98
CA GLY A 89 -24.79 1.26 4.46
C GLY A 89 -24.47 0.40 3.23
N TYR A 90 -23.31 0.60 2.60
CA TYR A 90 -22.85 -0.21 1.46
C TYR A 90 -21.64 -1.08 1.80
N PHE A 91 -21.41 -2.11 0.98
CA PHE A 91 -20.14 -2.83 0.92
C PHE A 91 -19.90 -3.36 -0.50
N PHE A 92 -18.64 -3.54 -0.90
CA PHE A 92 -18.38 -4.17 -2.20
C PHE A 92 -18.48 -5.69 -2.09
N SER A 93 -19.22 -6.30 -3.00
CA SER A 93 -19.34 -7.75 -3.10
C SER A 93 -18.37 -8.35 -4.11
N ARG A 94 -17.94 -7.56 -5.10
CA ARG A 94 -16.94 -7.96 -6.11
C ARG A 94 -16.32 -6.74 -6.77
N VAL A 95 -15.22 -6.97 -7.47
CA VAL A 95 -14.45 -5.98 -8.21
C VAL A 95 -14.45 -6.33 -9.69
N ILE A 96 -14.63 -5.30 -10.52
CA ILE A 96 -14.62 -5.39 -11.98
C ILE A 96 -13.71 -4.33 -12.57
N ILE A 97 -13.25 -4.57 -13.80
CA ILE A 97 -12.39 -3.68 -14.56
C ILE A 97 -13.04 -3.47 -15.93
N SER A 98 -13.85 -2.41 -16.07
CA SER A 98 -14.69 -2.21 -17.27
C SER A 98 -13.93 -1.77 -18.53
N ASP A 99 -12.66 -1.36 -18.44
CA ASP A 99 -11.84 -1.03 -19.61
C ASP A 99 -11.27 -2.28 -20.31
N ILE A 100 -11.50 -3.48 -19.76
CA ILE A 100 -11.14 -4.78 -20.33
C ILE A 100 -12.42 -5.47 -20.84
N LEU A 101 -12.32 -6.25 -21.93
CA LEU A 101 -13.40 -7.11 -22.45
C LEU A 101 -13.86 -8.21 -21.47
N GLN A 102 -13.25 -8.31 -20.29
CA GLN A 102 -13.63 -9.18 -19.17
C GLN A 102 -14.07 -8.32 -18.00
N CYS A 103 -15.38 -8.29 -17.76
CA CYS A 103 -16.01 -7.46 -16.74
C CYS A 103 -15.93 -8.05 -15.33
N GLU A 104 -15.14 -9.09 -15.04
CA GLU A 104 -15.05 -9.66 -13.70
C GLU A 104 -13.59 -9.88 -13.34
N PHE A 105 -13.13 -9.17 -12.31
CA PHE A 105 -11.73 -9.23 -11.88
C PHE A 105 -11.56 -10.13 -10.67
N TRP A 106 -12.35 -9.89 -9.62
CA TRP A 106 -12.22 -10.65 -8.39
C TRP A 106 -13.49 -10.60 -7.53
N GLU A 107 -13.80 -11.71 -6.88
CA GLU A 107 -14.83 -11.79 -5.84
C GLU A 107 -14.42 -12.74 -4.70
N PRO A 108 -14.90 -12.52 -3.46
CA PRO A 108 -14.62 -13.42 -2.35
C PRO A 108 -15.21 -14.81 -2.60
N LYS A 109 -14.46 -15.87 -2.28
CA LYS A 109 -14.95 -17.26 -2.34
C LYS A 109 -16.06 -17.53 -1.32
N ASP A 110 -15.97 -16.89 -0.15
CA ASP A 110 -17.00 -16.97 0.89
C ASP A 110 -17.97 -15.79 0.73
N PRO A 111 -19.27 -16.04 0.44
CA PRO A 111 -20.26 -14.99 0.22
C PRO A 111 -20.59 -14.17 1.49
N SER A 112 -20.12 -14.59 2.66
CA SER A 112 -20.22 -13.82 3.91
C SER A 112 -19.10 -12.78 4.07
N VAL A 113 -18.01 -12.91 3.30
CA VAL A 113 -16.91 -11.95 3.28
C VAL A 113 -17.27 -10.81 2.32
N SER A 114 -17.06 -9.59 2.78
CA SER A 114 -17.24 -8.36 1.98
C SER A 114 -15.91 -7.64 1.83
N ILE A 115 -15.86 -6.70 0.88
CA ILE A 115 -14.66 -5.91 0.61
C ILE A 115 -14.87 -4.53 1.23
N ASN A 116 -13.98 -4.18 2.16
CA ASN A 116 -14.03 -2.93 2.91
C ASN A 116 -13.30 -1.80 2.20
N LYS A 117 -12.29 -2.12 1.39
CA LYS A 117 -11.46 -1.13 0.72
C LYS A 117 -10.72 -1.78 -0.45
N VAL A 118 -10.57 -1.05 -1.55
CA VAL A 118 -9.69 -1.45 -2.65
C VAL A 118 -8.70 -0.33 -2.90
N VAL A 119 -7.42 -0.69 -3.02
CA VAL A 119 -6.32 0.25 -3.28
C VAL A 119 -5.64 -0.15 -4.57
N ILE A 120 -5.43 0.81 -5.46
CA ILE A 120 -4.66 0.65 -6.69
C ILE A 120 -3.37 1.46 -6.52
N PHE A 121 -2.26 0.89 -6.96
CA PHE A 121 -0.97 1.54 -6.99
C PHE A 121 -0.49 1.77 -8.43
N GLY A 122 0.17 2.90 -8.63
CA GLY A 122 0.81 3.30 -9.88
C GLY A 122 0.24 4.60 -10.49
N VAL A 123 1.07 5.26 -11.29
CA VAL A 123 0.74 6.47 -12.04
C VAL A 123 0.14 6.19 -13.41
N GLU A 124 0.22 4.96 -13.88
CA GLU A 124 -0.21 4.56 -15.22
C GLU A 124 -1.74 4.62 -15.36
N SER A 125 -2.21 4.90 -16.58
CA SER A 125 -3.65 4.80 -16.88
C SER A 125 -4.14 3.36 -16.73
N THR A 126 -3.29 2.40 -17.11
CA THR A 126 -3.56 0.96 -17.01
C THR A 126 -3.39 0.49 -15.56
N ILE A 127 -4.42 -0.17 -15.03
CA ILE A 127 -4.40 -0.74 -13.69
C ILE A 127 -3.50 -1.98 -13.70
N ARG A 128 -2.44 -1.95 -12.89
CA ARG A 128 -1.44 -3.04 -12.82
C ARG A 128 -1.18 -3.59 -11.43
N ASN A 129 -1.52 -2.87 -10.36
CA ASN A 129 -1.28 -3.29 -8.99
C ASN A 129 -2.50 -2.97 -8.14
N VAL A 130 -3.15 -3.99 -7.59
CA VAL A 130 -4.41 -3.87 -6.85
C VAL A 130 -4.26 -4.59 -5.51
N SER A 131 -4.84 -4.02 -4.46
CA SER A 131 -4.94 -4.63 -3.15
C SER A 131 -6.37 -4.55 -2.66
N ILE A 132 -6.92 -5.70 -2.28
CA ILE A 132 -8.31 -5.86 -1.86
C ILE A 132 -8.32 -6.18 -0.37
N PHE A 133 -8.91 -5.30 0.44
CA PHE A 133 -9.00 -5.44 1.89
C PHE A 133 -10.37 -6.01 2.25
N LEU A 134 -10.37 -7.16 2.90
CA LEU A 134 -11.57 -7.95 3.19
C LEU A 134 -12.06 -7.73 4.63
N SER A 135 -13.33 -8.02 4.86
CA SER A 135 -14.00 -7.82 6.16
C SER A 135 -13.52 -8.74 7.27
N ASN A 136 -12.80 -9.80 6.94
CA ASN A 136 -12.11 -10.70 7.85
C ASN A 136 -10.65 -10.26 8.15
N ASN A 137 -10.28 -9.03 7.79
CA ASN A 137 -8.94 -8.43 7.94
C ASN A 137 -7.85 -9.06 7.06
N THR A 138 -8.18 -9.92 6.10
CA THR A 138 -7.19 -10.38 5.10
C THR A 138 -7.05 -9.36 3.98
N VAL A 139 -5.86 -9.30 3.38
CA VAL A 139 -5.59 -8.48 2.20
C VAL A 139 -5.12 -9.39 1.08
N GLU A 140 -5.74 -9.27 -0.09
CA GLU A 140 -5.28 -9.96 -1.30
C GLU A 140 -4.60 -8.96 -2.22
N HIS A 141 -3.38 -9.28 -2.66
CA HIS A 141 -2.58 -8.46 -3.54
C HIS A 141 -2.56 -9.09 -4.94
N PHE A 142 -2.71 -8.26 -5.96
CA PHE A 142 -2.68 -8.66 -7.34
C PHE A 142 -1.80 -7.70 -8.13
N HIS A 143 -0.99 -8.25 -9.02
CA HIS A 143 -0.24 -7.45 -9.98
C HIS A 143 -0.23 -8.09 -11.35
N LYS A 144 0.13 -7.32 -12.37
CA LYS A 144 0.26 -7.82 -13.74
C LYS A 144 1.68 -8.24 -14.05
N GLU A 145 1.85 -9.49 -14.48
CA GLU A 145 3.06 -9.98 -15.13
C GLU A 145 2.70 -10.43 -16.55
N TYR A 146 3.31 -9.84 -17.57
CA TYR A 146 3.04 -10.20 -18.97
C TYR A 146 1.53 -10.14 -19.33
N ASP A 147 0.84 -9.13 -18.81
CA ASP A 147 -0.60 -8.88 -18.90
C ASP A 147 -1.53 -9.88 -18.19
N GLU A 148 -0.98 -10.87 -17.50
CA GLU A 148 -1.73 -11.81 -16.65
C GLU A 148 -1.74 -11.34 -15.19
N TRP A 149 -2.85 -11.56 -14.49
CA TRP A 149 -2.97 -11.23 -13.07
C TRP A 149 -2.36 -12.34 -12.20
N VAL A 150 -1.44 -11.95 -11.33
CA VAL A 150 -0.70 -12.83 -10.41
C VAL A 150 -0.91 -12.34 -8.98
N ALA A 151 -1.09 -13.28 -8.04
CA ALA A 151 -1.24 -13.00 -6.61
C ALA A 151 0.05 -13.28 -5.80
N GLU A 152 1.02 -13.96 -6.40
CA GLU A 152 2.34 -14.16 -5.80
C GLU A 152 3.06 -12.81 -5.68
N THR A 153 3.59 -12.53 -4.49
CA THR A 153 4.24 -11.24 -4.18
C THR A 153 5.75 -11.37 -4.08
N ALA A 154 6.24 -12.59 -3.85
CA ALA A 154 7.66 -12.91 -3.82
C ALA A 154 8.22 -13.04 -5.24
N MET A 155 9.16 -12.17 -5.61
CA MET A 155 9.76 -12.14 -6.95
C MET A 155 11.24 -12.53 -6.97
N ILE A 156 11.68 -12.97 -8.14
CA ILE A 156 13.09 -13.18 -8.47
C ILE A 156 13.63 -11.93 -9.17
N LEU A 157 14.51 -11.19 -8.50
CA LEU A 157 15.17 -10.02 -9.06
C LEU A 157 16.35 -10.44 -9.96
N ASN A 158 16.23 -10.20 -11.26
CA ASN A 158 17.35 -10.33 -12.20
C ASN A 158 18.10 -9.00 -12.37
N ILE A 159 19.29 -8.89 -11.77
CA ILE A 159 20.09 -7.66 -11.79
C ILE A 159 20.83 -7.40 -13.12
N ASP A 160 20.60 -8.22 -14.16
CA ASP A 160 21.00 -7.88 -15.53
C ASP A 160 19.95 -6.98 -16.22
N ILE A 161 18.72 -6.90 -15.70
CA ILE A 161 17.65 -6.05 -16.23
C ILE A 161 17.79 -4.66 -15.62
N ASN A 162 18.19 -3.67 -16.41
CA ASN A 162 18.52 -2.31 -15.97
C ASN A 162 17.53 -1.26 -16.51
N HIS A 163 16.25 -1.60 -16.53
CA HIS A 163 15.14 -0.74 -16.91
C HIS A 163 13.88 -1.16 -16.14
N ASP A 164 12.93 -0.23 -16.04
CA ASP A 164 11.62 -0.46 -15.43
C ASP A 164 10.91 -1.64 -16.13
N ASN A 165 10.23 -2.48 -15.36
CA ASN A 165 9.43 -3.60 -15.89
C ASN A 165 8.19 -3.83 -15.01
N ASP A 166 7.49 -4.93 -15.22
CA ASP A 166 6.26 -5.27 -14.48
C ASP A 166 6.50 -5.42 -12.96
N LEU A 167 7.69 -5.84 -12.55
CA LEU A 167 8.00 -6.23 -11.16
C LEU A 167 8.72 -5.15 -10.36
N PHE A 168 9.51 -4.29 -11.01
CA PHE A 168 10.28 -3.25 -10.32
C PHE A 168 10.57 -2.04 -11.18
N ASP A 169 10.78 -0.91 -10.51
CA ASP A 169 11.36 0.29 -11.07
C ASP A 169 12.88 0.28 -10.94
N TYR A 170 13.56 0.70 -12.01
CA TYR A 170 15.00 0.83 -12.07
C TYR A 170 15.43 2.30 -12.21
N ARG A 171 16.38 2.70 -11.37
CA ARG A 171 17.03 4.00 -11.48
C ARG A 171 18.53 3.84 -11.35
N SER A 172 19.27 4.49 -12.25
CA SER A 172 20.74 4.61 -12.14
C SER A 172 21.09 5.98 -11.59
N THR A 173 21.67 6.04 -10.40
CA THR A 173 22.16 7.31 -9.83
C THR A 173 23.62 7.16 -9.44
N ARG A 174 24.48 8.08 -9.92
CA ARG A 174 25.93 8.06 -9.65
C ARG A 174 26.63 6.72 -9.97
N GLY A 175 26.10 5.95 -10.93
CA GLY A 175 26.62 4.64 -11.29
C GLY A 175 26.14 3.49 -10.39
N PHE A 176 25.17 3.74 -9.52
CA PHE A 176 24.51 2.71 -8.70
C PHE A 176 23.13 2.39 -9.27
N GLY A 177 22.86 1.09 -9.44
CA GLY A 177 21.58 0.58 -9.89
C GLY A 177 20.65 0.35 -8.71
N HIS A 178 19.58 1.13 -8.63
CA HIS A 178 18.52 0.99 -7.64
C HIS A 178 17.37 0.20 -8.23
N PHE A 179 17.03 -0.91 -7.59
CA PHE A 179 15.91 -1.77 -7.94
C PHE A 179 14.87 -1.64 -6.83
N ASN A 180 13.73 -1.05 -7.16
CA ASN A 180 12.63 -0.83 -6.23
C ASN A 180 11.47 -1.72 -6.68
N PRO A 181 11.17 -2.82 -5.96
CA PRO A 181 9.98 -3.63 -6.22
C PRO A 181 8.74 -2.73 -6.29
N LYS A 182 7.79 -3.06 -7.19
CA LYS A 182 6.50 -2.39 -7.22
C LYS A 182 5.73 -2.67 -5.93
N ALA A 183 4.68 -1.88 -5.70
CA ALA A 183 3.89 -1.94 -4.47
C ALA A 183 3.47 -3.38 -4.13
N ASN A 184 3.73 -3.77 -2.87
CA ASN A 184 3.47 -5.10 -2.30
C ASN A 184 4.35 -6.25 -2.84
N LEU A 185 5.28 -6.00 -3.76
CA LEU A 185 6.24 -7.02 -4.20
C LEU A 185 7.48 -7.03 -3.30
N THR A 186 8.02 -8.23 -3.09
CA THR A 186 9.18 -8.48 -2.24
C THR A 186 10.20 -9.35 -2.98
N VAL A 187 11.49 -9.16 -2.69
CA VAL A 187 12.58 -9.90 -3.35
C VAL A 187 12.89 -11.16 -2.55
N GLU A 188 12.49 -12.32 -3.07
CA GLU A 188 12.85 -13.62 -2.51
C GLU A 188 14.27 -14.04 -2.93
N LYS A 189 14.67 -13.64 -4.14
CA LYS A 189 15.93 -14.09 -4.74
C LYS A 189 16.54 -13.04 -5.63
N ILE A 190 17.86 -12.95 -5.62
CA ILE A 190 18.63 -12.12 -6.55
C ILE A 190 19.47 -13.04 -7.44
N VAL A 191 19.33 -12.84 -8.75
CA VAL A 191 20.06 -13.61 -9.77
C VAL A 191 20.77 -12.68 -10.75
N LYS A 192 21.85 -13.19 -11.33
CA LYS A 192 22.50 -12.60 -12.51
C LYS A 192 22.71 -13.70 -13.54
N LYS A 193 22.03 -13.61 -14.69
CA LYS A 193 21.83 -14.74 -15.62
C LYS A 193 21.29 -15.95 -14.86
N THR A 194 22.05 -17.05 -14.82
CA THR A 194 21.70 -18.29 -14.10
C THR A 194 22.32 -18.40 -12.72
N LEU A 195 23.15 -17.43 -12.31
CA LEU A 195 23.82 -17.45 -11.00
C LEU A 195 22.89 -16.86 -9.94
N GLU A 196 22.54 -17.68 -8.95
CA GLU A 196 21.95 -17.20 -7.69
C GLU A 196 23.01 -16.46 -6.87
N ILE A 197 22.71 -15.20 -6.53
CA ILE A 197 23.58 -14.32 -5.75
C ILE A 197 23.16 -14.33 -4.29
N TRP A 198 21.85 -14.34 -4.05
CA TRP A 198 21.26 -14.29 -2.73
C TRP A 198 19.86 -14.86 -2.77
N LYS A 199 19.46 -15.47 -1.65
CA LYS A 199 18.11 -15.97 -1.38
C LYS A 199 17.69 -15.51 0.01
N ALA A 200 16.47 -15.04 0.12
CA ALA A 200 15.86 -14.58 1.36
C ALA A 200 15.58 -15.74 2.32
N ASP A 201 15.47 -15.39 3.59
CA ASP A 201 14.71 -16.20 4.55
C ASP A 201 13.22 -16.06 4.19
N PRO A 202 12.39 -17.13 4.24
CA PRO A 202 10.97 -17.05 3.90
C PRO A 202 10.17 -15.98 4.66
N GLU A 203 10.63 -15.59 5.85
CA GLU A 203 9.96 -14.60 6.71
C GLU A 203 10.60 -13.20 6.65
N ASP A 204 11.62 -12.99 5.81
CA ASP A 204 12.34 -11.72 5.73
C ASP A 204 12.85 -11.42 4.31
N HIS A 205 11.92 -11.11 3.41
CA HIS A 205 12.23 -10.82 2.01
C HIS A 205 12.86 -9.42 1.84
N GLY A 206 13.45 -9.18 0.67
CA GLY A 206 14.03 -7.89 0.33
C GLY A 206 12.99 -6.86 -0.13
N LEU A 207 13.00 -5.66 0.47
CA LEU A 207 12.16 -4.52 0.07
C LEU A 207 12.84 -3.58 -0.93
N LYS A 208 14.18 -3.57 -0.98
CA LYS A 208 14.93 -2.70 -1.88
C LYS A 208 16.32 -3.25 -2.12
N VAL A 209 16.79 -3.18 -3.36
CA VAL A 209 18.14 -3.64 -3.73
C VAL A 209 18.92 -2.52 -4.40
N VAL A 210 20.16 -2.31 -3.99
CA VAL A 210 21.08 -1.37 -4.64
C VAL A 210 22.37 -2.08 -5.03
N LEU A 211 22.66 -2.09 -6.33
CA LEU A 211 23.90 -2.59 -6.91
C LEU A 211 24.88 -1.44 -7.07
N MET A 212 26.04 -1.56 -6.44
CA MET A 212 27.14 -0.59 -6.49
C MET A 212 28.34 -1.17 -7.21
N GLY A 213 28.98 -0.35 -8.04
CA GLY A 213 30.13 -0.74 -8.85
C GLY A 213 29.77 -1.36 -10.19
N ALA A 214 30.69 -1.29 -11.14
CA ALA A 214 30.48 -1.71 -12.52
C ALA A 214 31.72 -2.42 -13.10
N GLY A 215 31.55 -3.10 -14.24
CA GLY A 215 32.68 -3.69 -14.96
C GLY A 215 33.33 -4.89 -14.25
N LYS A 216 34.66 -4.91 -14.23
CA LYS A 216 35.48 -6.01 -13.66
C LYS A 216 35.93 -5.74 -12.22
N GLU A 217 35.70 -4.52 -11.75
CA GLU A 217 36.07 -4.03 -10.43
C GLU A 217 35.19 -4.64 -9.34
N GLU A 218 35.53 -4.28 -8.11
CA GLU A 218 34.75 -4.58 -6.92
C GLU A 218 33.30 -4.09 -7.04
N LYS A 219 32.38 -4.90 -6.51
CA LYS A 219 30.94 -4.60 -6.48
C LYS A 219 30.35 -4.90 -5.12
N HIS A 220 29.29 -4.17 -4.80
CA HIS A 220 28.50 -4.40 -3.60
C HIS A 220 27.02 -4.48 -3.95
N ILE A 221 26.26 -5.27 -3.19
CA ILE A 221 24.80 -5.28 -3.23
C ILE A 221 24.31 -5.06 -1.81
N SER A 222 23.53 -4.00 -1.61
CA SER A 222 22.79 -3.78 -0.38
C SER A 222 21.33 -4.18 -0.58
N ILE A 223 20.78 -4.89 0.39
CA ILE A 223 19.39 -5.35 0.40
C ILE A 223 18.77 -4.84 1.69
N LEU A 224 17.69 -4.06 1.59
CA LEU A 224 16.83 -3.74 2.74
C LEU A 224 15.85 -4.89 2.92
N LEU A 225 15.69 -5.41 4.14
CA LEU A 225 14.75 -6.50 4.43
C LEU A 225 13.45 -5.99 5.06
N GLU A 226 12.42 -6.82 5.11
CA GLU A 226 11.12 -6.51 5.72
C GLU A 226 11.21 -6.25 7.23
N SER A 227 12.06 -7.00 7.92
CA SER A 227 12.47 -6.76 9.31
C SER A 227 13.12 -5.38 9.49
N GLY A 228 13.57 -4.74 8.39
CA GLY A 228 14.32 -3.49 8.34
C GLY A 228 15.78 -3.64 8.73
N GLU A 229 16.22 -4.88 8.93
CA GLU A 229 17.63 -5.22 8.84
C GLU A 229 18.10 -5.11 7.39
N PHE A 230 19.38 -5.38 7.18
CA PHE A 230 19.97 -5.34 5.85
C PHE A 230 20.96 -6.46 5.59
N VAL A 231 21.17 -6.73 4.31
CA VAL A 231 22.26 -7.58 3.83
C VAL A 231 23.20 -6.74 2.98
N LEU A 232 24.51 -6.88 3.22
CA LEU A 232 25.55 -6.34 2.35
C LEU A 232 26.39 -7.47 1.77
N LEU A 233 26.32 -7.62 0.46
CA LEU A 233 27.14 -8.55 -0.31
C LEU A 233 28.27 -7.80 -0.99
N GLN A 234 29.43 -8.45 -1.12
CA GLN A 234 30.60 -7.95 -1.80
C GLN A 234 31.11 -8.98 -2.81
N LYS A 235 31.57 -8.49 -3.95
CA LYS A 235 32.32 -9.27 -4.93
C LYS A 235 33.59 -8.51 -5.28
N THR A 236 34.73 -9.09 -4.93
CA THR A 236 36.05 -8.44 -5.02
C THR A 236 36.59 -8.29 -6.44
N GLY A 237 35.99 -8.97 -7.43
CA GLY A 237 36.36 -8.82 -8.83
C GLY A 237 35.67 -9.80 -9.77
N LYS A 238 36.01 -9.73 -11.06
CA LYS A 238 35.44 -10.64 -12.08
C LYS A 238 35.72 -12.12 -11.73
N GLY A 239 34.68 -12.95 -11.82
CA GLY A 239 34.78 -14.40 -11.57
C GLY A 239 34.75 -14.80 -10.09
N GLN A 240 34.97 -13.86 -9.17
CA GLN A 240 34.91 -14.13 -7.73
C GLN A 240 33.45 -14.36 -7.27
N PRO A 241 33.24 -15.19 -6.23
CA PRO A 241 31.91 -15.37 -5.64
C PRO A 241 31.46 -14.10 -4.92
N TRP A 242 30.16 -14.00 -4.66
CA TRP A 242 29.62 -13.01 -3.74
C TRP A 242 29.78 -13.50 -2.31
N GLY A 243 30.31 -12.65 -1.43
CA GLY A 243 30.44 -12.91 0.00
C GLY A 243 29.54 -11.98 0.81
N ASN A 244 28.90 -12.51 1.85
CA ASN A 244 28.12 -11.70 2.78
C ASN A 244 29.06 -11.06 3.82
N ILE A 245 29.15 -9.73 3.79
CA ILE A 245 30.00 -8.92 4.68
C ILE A 245 29.20 -8.09 5.67
N THR A 246 27.90 -8.39 5.85
CA THR A 246 26.98 -7.63 6.71
C THR A 246 27.56 -7.41 8.11
N LYS A 247 28.13 -8.47 8.71
CA LYS A 247 28.72 -8.42 10.06
C LYS A 247 29.97 -7.53 10.18
N ASN A 248 30.60 -7.19 9.06
CA ASN A 248 31.82 -6.37 9.05
C ASN A 248 31.52 -4.88 9.07
N LYS A 249 30.24 -4.48 8.98
CA LYS A 249 29.78 -3.10 9.09
C LYS A 249 29.17 -2.84 10.48
N HIS A 250 29.16 -1.58 10.90
CA HIS A 250 28.51 -1.19 12.15
C HIS A 250 27.05 -1.62 12.15
N ASN A 251 26.70 -2.42 13.14
CA ASN A 251 25.35 -2.95 13.30
C ASN A 251 24.45 -1.89 13.97
N PHE A 252 23.31 -1.60 13.34
CA PHE A 252 22.31 -0.66 13.87
C PHE A 252 21.19 -1.36 14.65
N SER A 253 21.20 -2.70 14.80
CA SER A 253 20.15 -3.51 15.45
C SER A 253 19.92 -3.24 16.95
N GLY A 254 20.60 -2.25 17.54
CA GLY A 254 20.38 -1.77 18.91
C GLY A 254 20.04 -0.29 19.00
N VAL A 255 19.85 0.38 17.86
CA VAL A 255 19.45 1.79 17.85
C VAL A 255 18.00 1.90 18.30
N LYS A 256 17.79 2.61 19.40
CA LYS A 256 16.47 3.05 19.85
C LYS A 256 16.41 4.56 19.73
N MET A 257 15.30 5.04 19.20
CA MET A 257 15.04 6.46 18.96
C MET A 257 13.86 6.89 19.82
N PHE A 258 13.87 8.13 20.30
CA PHE A 258 12.83 8.63 21.20
C PHE A 258 12.39 10.03 20.79
N ALA A 259 11.09 10.28 20.90
CA ALA A 259 10.49 11.61 20.81
C ALA A 259 10.04 12.10 22.19
N LEU A 260 9.86 13.42 22.32
CA LEU A 260 9.31 14.05 23.51
C LEU A 260 7.79 14.16 23.35
N GLU A 261 7.02 13.72 24.33
CA GLU A 261 5.57 13.96 24.33
C GLU A 261 5.26 15.45 24.48
N GLU A 262 4.44 16.01 23.58
CA GLU A 262 4.07 17.42 23.64
C GLU A 262 3.39 17.77 24.98
N GLY A 263 3.87 18.83 25.62
CA GLY A 263 3.37 19.28 26.92
C GLY A 263 3.83 18.45 28.13
N LYS A 264 4.68 17.44 27.95
CA LYS A 264 5.26 16.63 29.04
C LYS A 264 6.78 16.55 28.94
N SER A 265 7.44 16.22 30.05
CA SER A 265 8.89 15.93 30.09
C SER A 265 9.21 14.45 29.90
N ASN A 266 8.28 13.68 29.33
CA ASN A 266 8.42 12.24 29.14
C ASN A 266 8.83 11.90 27.71
N TYR A 267 9.70 10.91 27.60
CA TYR A 267 10.12 10.34 26.33
C TYR A 267 9.29 9.10 26.01
N HIS A 268 8.91 8.91 24.75
CA HIS A 268 8.41 7.64 24.23
C HIS A 268 9.35 7.10 23.17
N GLU A 269 9.48 5.78 23.10
CA GLU A 269 10.30 5.10 22.08
C GLU A 269 9.57 5.16 20.74
N LEU A 270 10.26 5.63 19.71
CA LEU A 270 9.76 5.62 18.35
C LEU A 270 9.77 4.19 17.81
N THR A 271 8.75 3.88 17.03
CA THR A 271 8.51 2.56 16.45
C THR A 271 8.49 2.64 14.91
N ARG A 272 8.22 1.50 14.26
CA ARG A 272 8.04 1.43 12.80
C ARG A 272 6.81 2.18 12.29
N GLU A 273 5.96 2.67 13.19
CA GLU A 273 4.88 3.59 12.84
C GLU A 273 5.38 5.02 12.64
N ASP A 274 6.55 5.37 13.21
CA ASP A 274 7.11 6.72 13.25
C ASP A 274 8.25 6.93 12.23
N TYR A 275 8.88 5.86 11.79
CA TYR A 275 9.98 5.90 10.82
C TYR A 275 10.02 4.67 9.93
N ASP A 276 10.58 4.86 8.74
CA ASP A 276 10.84 3.81 7.78
C ASP A 276 12.35 3.56 7.68
N PRO A 277 12.83 2.31 7.80
CA PRO A 277 14.22 1.99 7.51
C PRO A 277 14.53 2.26 6.04
N ILE A 278 15.72 2.82 5.79
CA ILE A 278 16.15 3.16 4.44
C ILE A 278 17.53 2.60 4.13
N VAL A 279 17.68 2.17 2.89
CA VAL A 279 18.98 1.92 2.26
C VAL A 279 19.20 2.95 1.17
N PHE A 280 20.31 3.68 1.31
CA PHE A 280 20.82 4.59 0.31
C PHE A 280 22.28 4.27 0.03
N GLU A 281 22.54 3.67 -1.13
CA GLU A 281 23.88 3.17 -1.50
C GLU A 281 24.34 2.09 -0.49
N CYS A 282 25.46 2.29 0.21
CA CYS A 282 25.94 1.43 1.29
C CYS A 282 25.62 1.96 2.68
N ARG A 283 24.74 2.97 2.79
CA ARG A 283 24.33 3.59 4.04
C ARG A 283 22.95 3.06 4.44
N TYR A 284 22.86 2.76 5.73
CA TYR A 284 21.67 2.28 6.40
C TYR A 284 21.22 3.35 7.37
N GLY A 285 19.92 3.58 7.45
CA GLY A 285 19.38 4.61 8.33
C GLY A 285 17.87 4.51 8.47
N TYR A 286 17.30 5.56 9.04
CA TYR A 286 15.88 5.69 9.27
C TYR A 286 15.42 7.04 8.73
N GLU A 287 14.30 7.03 8.02
CA GLU A 287 13.60 8.22 7.56
C GLU A 287 12.37 8.42 8.44
N PHE A 288 12.32 9.53 9.17
CA PHE A 288 11.17 9.84 10.02
C PHE A 288 9.98 10.29 9.19
N ARG A 289 8.80 9.85 9.58
CA ARG A 289 7.54 10.30 8.98
C ARG A 289 7.27 11.76 9.35
N ASN A 290 6.34 12.37 8.61
CA ASN A 290 5.93 13.75 8.86
C ASN A 290 5.51 13.93 10.32
N ASP A 291 5.86 15.08 10.89
CA ASP A 291 5.62 15.49 12.29
C ASP A 291 6.35 14.68 13.39
N VAL A 292 7.09 13.62 13.03
CA VAL A 292 7.91 12.86 13.97
C VAL A 292 9.22 13.62 14.25
N ARG A 293 9.41 14.00 15.52
CA ARG A 293 10.63 14.68 15.98
C ARG A 293 11.42 13.79 16.93
N CYS A 294 12.42 13.10 16.38
CA CYS A 294 13.39 12.37 17.20
C CYS A 294 14.29 13.35 17.97
N VAL A 295 14.31 13.23 19.29
CA VAL A 295 15.10 14.09 20.20
C VAL A 295 16.22 13.33 20.91
N ARG A 296 16.21 12.00 20.87
CA ARG A 296 17.24 11.16 21.51
C ARG A 296 17.43 9.85 20.78
N ILE A 297 18.68 9.43 20.67
CA ILE A 297 19.09 8.16 20.07
C ILE A 297 20.05 7.48 21.02
N ILE A 298 19.79 6.21 21.31
CA ILE A 298 20.68 5.35 22.09
C ILE A 298 21.02 4.12 21.27
N ASN A 299 22.20 3.55 21.47
CA ASN A 299 22.53 2.23 20.93
C ASN A 299 22.75 1.27 22.11
N THR A 300 21.91 0.26 22.25
CA THR A 300 21.95 -0.69 23.38
C THR A 300 23.18 -1.61 23.36
N PHE A 301 23.93 -1.67 22.25
CA PHE A 301 25.13 -2.50 22.10
C PHE A 301 26.45 -1.72 22.17
N LEU A 302 26.41 -0.39 22.33
CA LEU A 302 27.60 0.44 22.46
C LEU A 302 27.54 1.28 23.73
N SER A 303 28.17 0.79 24.79
CA SER A 303 28.55 1.64 25.92
C SER A 303 29.71 2.54 25.47
N SER A 304 29.36 3.82 25.23
CA SER A 304 30.23 4.95 24.91
C SER A 304 30.54 5.24 23.42
N LEU A 305 30.24 6.51 23.08
CA LEU A 305 30.68 7.30 21.93
C LEU A 305 30.10 6.95 20.54
N PHE A 306 28.98 7.59 20.20
CA PHE A 306 28.72 8.06 18.84
C PHE A 306 28.62 9.59 18.83
N LYS A 307 29.65 10.25 18.28
CA LYS A 307 29.54 11.60 17.72
C LYS A 307 28.90 11.44 16.34
N SER A 308 27.71 12.00 16.19
CA SER A 308 26.98 12.32 14.95
C SER A 308 27.61 11.83 13.64
N GLN A 309 27.05 10.77 13.05
CA GLN A 309 27.12 10.56 11.60
C GLN A 309 25.70 10.50 11.03
N LEU A 310 25.37 11.58 10.32
CA LEU A 310 24.35 11.73 9.28
C LEU A 310 23.05 10.92 9.42
N ILE A 311 22.15 11.45 10.24
CA ILE A 311 20.72 11.38 9.96
C ILE A 311 20.46 12.50 8.96
N THR A 312 20.30 12.15 7.69
CA THR A 312 19.81 13.12 6.71
C THR A 312 18.30 13.19 6.84
N THR A 313 17.78 14.12 7.63
CA THR A 313 16.43 14.65 7.43
C THR A 313 16.43 15.39 6.10
N LYS A 314 15.88 14.80 5.04
CA LYS A 314 15.54 15.56 3.84
C LYS A 314 14.26 16.34 4.12
N TYR A 315 14.40 17.62 4.43
CA TYR A 315 13.32 18.57 4.22
C TYR A 315 13.26 18.85 2.71
N TYR A 316 12.24 18.33 2.03
CA TYR A 316 11.84 18.88 0.74
C TYR A 316 10.98 20.12 1.04
N GLN A 317 11.54 21.31 0.80
CA GLN A 317 10.76 22.53 0.53
C GLN A 317 10.31 22.51 -0.93
#